data_AF-A0A960BCA8-F1
#
_entry.id   AF-A0A960BCA8-F1
#
_cell.length_a   1.000
_cell.length_b   1.000
_cell.length_c   1.000
_cell.angle_alpha   90.00
_cell.angle_beta   90.00
_cell.angle_gamma   90.00
#
_symmetry.space_group_name_H-M   'P 1'
#
loop_
_entity.id
_entity.type
_entity.pdbx_description
1 polymer ?
#
loop_
_entity_poly.entity_id
_entity_poly.type
_entity_poly.pdbx_seq_one_letter_code
_entity_poly.pdbx_strand_id
1 'polypeptide(L)'
;LILSTLWAVWHLPAFFLSGTPQSQWSFPAFFIGVVCISFILTPLFNATGGSILVAAIYHFQMNNPIWPDAQPYDSLIFAAIAVAAVVVNRRAMFSRSAGVKSVLSAGDEESFTWERPGGPSAAPPVLAGAAR
;
A
#
# COMPACT_ATOMS: atom_id res chain seq x y z
N LEU A 1 9.61 -0.86 -7.99
CA LEU A 1 10.72 -0.20 -8.72
C LEU A 1 10.31 1.16 -9.27
N ILE A 2 9.29 1.27 -10.14
CA ILE A 2 8.82 2.59 -10.62
C ILE A 2 8.43 3.49 -9.44
N LEU A 3 7.57 2.99 -8.54
CA LEU A 3 7.14 3.73 -7.34
C LEU A 3 8.32 4.20 -6.48
N SER A 4 9.27 3.30 -6.19
CA SER A 4 10.45 3.61 -5.37
C SER A 4 11.35 4.66 -6.02
N THR A 5 11.51 4.64 -7.34
CA THR A 5 12.27 5.67 -8.06
C THR A 5 11.57 7.02 -8.01
N LEU A 6 10.26 7.07 -8.28
CA LEU A 6 9.49 8.31 -8.22
C LEU A 6 9.53 8.93 -6.82
N TRP A 7 9.37 8.11 -5.78
CA TRP A 7 9.48 8.57 -4.39
C TRP A 7 10.87 9.07 -4.04
N ALA A 8 11.94 8.36 -4.43
CA ALA A 8 13.29 8.82 -4.12
C ALA A 8 13.63 10.15 -4.81
N VAL A 9 13.19 10.33 -6.07
CA VAL A 9 13.35 11.59 -6.79
C VAL A 9 12.54 12.71 -6.13
N TRP A 10 11.32 12.43 -5.69
CA TRP A 10 10.47 13.42 -4.98
C TRP A 10 11.13 13.93 -3.69
N HIS A 11 11.96 13.12 -3.02
CA HIS A 11 12.67 13.53 -1.82
C HIS A 11 13.95 14.34 -2.07
N LEU A 12 14.42 14.48 -3.33
CA LEU A 12 15.66 15.19 -3.63
C LEU A 12 15.75 16.60 -3.01
N PRO A 13 14.70 17.45 -3.02
CA PRO A 13 14.78 18.76 -2.39
C PRO A 13 15.15 18.70 -0.90
N ALA A 14 14.71 17.67 -0.17
CA ALA A 14 15.02 17.52 1.24
C ALA A 14 16.51 17.30 1.51
N PHE A 15 17.25 16.68 0.58
CA PHE A 15 18.71 16.49 0.69
C PHE A 15 19.49 17.81 0.55
N PHE A 16 18.89 18.84 -0.06
CA PHE A 16 19.52 20.16 -0.22
C PHE A 16 19.05 21.18 0.82
N LEU A 17 18.05 20.85 1.64
CA LEU A 17 17.50 21.73 2.67
C LEU A 17 18.18 21.45 4.02
N SER A 18 18.83 22.46 4.58
CA SER A 18 19.42 22.39 5.92
C SER A 18 18.34 22.19 6.99
N GLY A 19 18.61 21.33 7.97
CA GLY A 19 17.70 21.05 9.08
C GLY A 19 16.76 19.86 8.85
N THR A 20 16.79 19.24 7.67
CA THR A 20 16.14 17.94 7.45
C THR A 20 17.07 16.80 7.84
N PRO A 21 16.54 15.66 8.35
CA PRO A 21 17.35 14.45 8.54
C PRO A 21 18.04 13.98 7.25
N GLN A 22 17.35 14.09 6.11
CA GLN A 22 17.82 13.62 4.81
C GLN A 22 19.09 14.36 4.35
N SER A 23 19.29 15.62 4.76
CA SER A 23 20.51 16.38 4.44
C SER A 23 21.79 15.73 4.96
N GLN A 24 21.70 14.85 5.97
CA GLN A 24 22.82 14.14 6.57
C GLN A 24 22.92 12.68 6.09
N TRP A 25 22.03 12.24 5.21
CA TRP A 25 21.96 10.85 4.75
C TRP A 25 22.67 10.63 3.42
N SER A 26 23.13 9.40 3.21
CA SER A 26 23.60 8.94 1.89
C SER A 26 22.40 8.68 0.97
N PHE A 27 22.31 9.40 -0.15
CA PHE A 27 21.23 9.22 -1.12
C PHE A 27 21.11 7.77 -1.64
N PRO A 28 22.21 7.08 -2.02
CA PRO A 28 22.14 5.65 -2.37
C PRO A 28 21.56 4.76 -1.28
N ALA A 29 21.94 4.99 -0.01
CA ALA A 29 21.41 4.22 1.11
C ALA A 29 19.91 4.49 1.31
N PHE A 30 19.50 5.75 1.24
CA PHE A 30 18.10 6.16 1.28
C PHE A 30 17.28 5.50 0.15
N PHE A 31 17.80 5.50 -1.08
CA PHE A 31 17.12 4.87 -2.22
C PHE A 31 16.90 3.37 -2.00
N ILE A 32 17.90 2.65 -1.49
CA ILE A 32 17.76 1.24 -1.13
C ILE A 32 16.67 1.06 -0.06
N GLY A 33 16.65 1.92 0.96
CA GLY A 33 15.59 1.92 1.97
C GLY A 33 14.20 2.08 1.35
N VAL A 34 14.00 3.06 0.46
CA VAL A 34 12.73 3.29 -0.25
C VAL A 34 12.31 2.07 -1.08
N VAL A 35 13.26 1.36 -1.70
CA VAL A 35 12.98 0.10 -2.41
C VAL A 35 12.49 -0.99 -1.45
N CYS A 36 13.18 -1.19 -0.33
CA CYS A 36 12.81 -2.18 0.68
C CYS A 36 11.39 -1.93 1.22
N ILE A 37 11.13 -0.68 1.62
CA ILE A 37 9.83 -0.20 2.07
C ILE A 37 8.72 -0.49 1.05
N SER A 38 8.97 -0.19 -0.23
CA SER A 38 7.98 -0.42 -1.29
C SER A 38 7.63 -1.90 -1.45
N PHE A 39 8.62 -2.79 -1.29
CA PHE A 39 8.43 -4.24 -1.37
C PHE A 39 7.74 -4.84 -0.15
N ILE A 40 7.75 -4.16 0.98
CA ILE A 40 6.95 -4.54 2.15
C ILE A 40 5.52 -4.03 1.99
N LEU A 41 5.35 -2.75 1.62
CA LEU A 41 4.03 -2.13 1.49
C LEU A 41 3.15 -2.81 0.41
N THR A 42 3.75 -3.24 -0.70
CA THR A 42 3.00 -3.83 -1.83
C THR A 42 2.18 -5.07 -1.43
N PRO A 43 2.75 -6.13 -0.84
CA PRO A 43 1.96 -7.27 -0.39
C PRO A 43 0.99 -6.93 0.75
N LEU A 44 1.33 -6.00 1.65
CA LEU A 44 0.42 -5.52 2.71
C LEU A 44 -0.84 -4.86 2.13
N PHE A 45 -0.67 -3.96 1.16
CA PHE A 45 -1.77 -3.30 0.46
C PHE A 45 -2.64 -4.32 -0.31
N ASN A 46 -2.01 -5.27 -1.00
CA ASN A 46 -2.74 -6.32 -1.73
C ASN A 46 -3.52 -7.25 -0.79
N ALA A 47 -2.92 -7.67 0.33
CA ALA A 47 -3.55 -8.56 1.29
C ALA A 47 -4.74 -7.91 2.02
N THR A 48 -4.78 -6.59 2.07
CA THR A 48 -5.84 -5.80 2.74
C THR A 48 -6.88 -5.28 1.75
N GLY A 49 -6.90 -5.78 0.51
CA GLY A 49 -7.88 -5.40 -0.50
C GLY A 49 -7.77 -3.93 -0.94
N GLY A 50 -6.58 -3.32 -0.80
CA GLY A 50 -6.35 -1.93 -1.19
C GLY A 50 -6.65 -0.91 -0.08
N SER A 51 -6.46 -1.28 1.19
CA SER A 51 -6.70 -0.39 2.33
C SER A 51 -5.66 0.73 2.41
N ILE A 52 -6.12 1.99 2.27
CA ILE A 52 -5.28 3.17 2.53
C ILE A 52 -4.88 3.27 4.01
N LEU A 53 -5.75 2.85 4.93
CA LEU A 53 -5.47 2.93 6.37
C LEU A 53 -4.21 2.13 6.73
N VAL A 54 -4.09 0.91 6.20
CA VAL A 54 -2.90 0.08 6.43
C VAL A 54 -1.65 0.72 5.84
N ALA A 55 -1.76 1.30 4.64
CA ALA A 55 -0.65 2.04 4.04
C ALA A 55 -0.23 3.25 4.87
N ALA A 56 -1.19 4.00 5.42
CA ALA A 56 -0.94 5.17 6.26
C ALA A 56 -0.28 4.80 7.60
N ILE A 57 -0.73 3.73 8.26
CA ILE A 57 -0.14 3.23 9.51
C ILE A 57 1.29 2.76 9.26
N TYR A 58 1.52 2.00 8.19
CA TYR A 58 2.87 1.56 7.82
C TYR A 58 3.79 2.75 7.54
N HIS A 59 3.31 3.72 6.77
CA HIS A 59 4.05 4.95 6.49
C HIS A 59 4.38 5.73 7.78
N PHE A 60 3.42 5.84 8.71
CA PHE A 60 3.65 6.48 10.01
C PHE A 60 4.74 5.76 10.82
N GLN A 61 4.70 4.42 10.88
CA GLN A 61 5.72 3.64 11.58
C GLN A 61 7.12 3.88 11.03
N MET A 62 7.28 3.96 9.71
CA MET A 62 8.59 4.19 9.09
C MET A 62 9.16 5.59 9.37
N ASN A 63 8.31 6.58 9.59
CA ASN A 63 8.73 7.93 9.95
C ASN A 63 9.21 8.04 11.40
N ASN A 64 8.95 7.01 12.22
CA ASN A 64 9.40 6.94 13.61
C ASN A 64 10.54 5.91 13.73
N PRO A 65 11.79 6.31 13.46
CA PRO A 65 12.92 5.40 13.53
C PRO A 65 13.09 4.85 14.95
N ILE A 66 13.52 3.59 15.02
CA ILE A 66 13.74 2.91 16.30
C ILE A 66 14.97 3.52 17.01
N TRP A 67 15.88 4.11 16.23
CA TRP A 67 17.11 4.75 16.71
C TRP A 67 17.11 6.27 16.47
N PRO A 68 17.74 7.07 17.35
CA PRO A 68 17.72 8.53 17.30
C PRO A 68 18.23 9.19 16.01
N ASP A 69 18.93 8.47 15.12
CA ASP A 69 19.48 9.01 13.87
C ASP A 69 19.09 8.22 12.60
N ALA A 70 18.12 7.30 12.68
CA ALA A 70 17.82 6.34 11.59
C ALA A 70 19.09 5.64 11.06
N GLN A 71 19.96 5.22 11.99
CA GLN A 71 21.24 4.58 11.73
C GLN A 71 21.09 3.33 10.83
N PRO A 72 22.15 2.91 10.11
CA PRO A 72 22.05 1.92 9.02
C PRO A 72 21.42 0.57 9.40
N TYR A 73 21.37 0.24 10.69
CA TYR A 73 20.74 -0.97 11.22
C TYR A 73 19.24 -1.06 10.91
N ASP A 74 18.50 0.06 10.90
CA ASP A 74 17.08 0.06 10.53
C ASP A 74 16.90 -0.38 9.06
N SER A 75 17.78 0.08 8.18
CA SER A 75 17.79 -0.31 6.77
C SER A 75 18.09 -1.81 6.59
N LEU A 76 18.91 -2.41 7.45
CA LEU A 76 19.17 -3.86 7.41
C LEU A 76 17.94 -4.67 7.84
N ILE A 77 17.23 -4.22 8.87
CA ILE A 77 15.97 -4.84 9.32
C ILE A 77 14.93 -4.73 8.20
N PHE A 78 14.73 -3.55 7.63
CA PHE A 78 13.82 -3.37 6.50
C PHE A 78 14.23 -4.19 5.28
N ALA A 79 15.53 -4.34 5.00
CA ALA A 79 16.01 -5.19 3.91
C ALA A 79 15.68 -6.67 4.16
N ALA A 80 15.92 -7.18 5.37
CA ALA A 80 15.59 -8.55 5.75
C ALA A 80 14.08 -8.83 5.63
N ILE A 81 13.25 -7.90 6.15
CA ILE A 81 11.78 -8.00 6.06
C ILE A 81 11.34 -7.94 4.60
N ALA A 82 11.92 -7.05 3.78
CA ALA A 82 11.60 -6.95 2.36
C ALA A 82 11.93 -8.25 1.61
N VAL A 83 13.09 -8.85 1.87
CA VAL A 83 13.45 -10.14 1.29
C VAL A 83 12.45 -11.22 1.70
N ALA A 84 12.11 -11.31 2.99
CA ALA A 84 11.10 -12.25 3.47
C ALA A 84 9.74 -12.02 2.80
N ALA A 85 9.28 -10.77 2.72
CA ALA A 85 8.03 -10.40 2.07
C ALA A 85 8.01 -10.82 0.60
N VAL A 86 9.09 -10.59 -0.14
CA VAL A 86 9.25 -11.02 -1.54
C VAL A 86 9.25 -12.53 -1.66
N VAL A 87 9.99 -13.25 -0.83
CA VAL A 87 10.09 -14.73 -0.89
C VAL A 87 8.74 -15.38 -0.61
N VAL A 88 8.02 -14.90 0.41
CA VAL A 88 6.69 -15.39 0.79
C VAL A 88 5.67 -15.08 -0.30
N ASN A 89 5.67 -13.85 -0.84
CA ASN A 89 4.67 -13.39 -1.81
C ASN A 89 5.10 -13.54 -3.28
N ARG A 90 6.20 -14.26 -3.56
CA ARG A 90 6.83 -14.31 -4.90
C ARG A 90 5.85 -14.60 -6.04
N ARG A 91 4.92 -15.53 -5.84
CA ARG A 91 3.93 -15.92 -6.87
C ARG A 91 3.00 -14.76 -7.23
N ALA A 92 2.55 -14.00 -6.23
CA ALA A 92 1.70 -12.83 -6.44
C ALA A 92 2.51 -11.65 -6.97
N MET A 93 3.69 -11.37 -6.40
CA MET A 93 4.50 -10.20 -6.76
C MET A 93 5.06 -10.25 -8.19
N PHE A 94 5.32 -11.46 -8.73
CA PHE A 94 5.77 -11.64 -10.11
C PHE A 94 4.61 -11.91 -11.09
N SER A 95 3.35 -11.91 -10.62
CA SER A 95 2.17 -12.05 -11.47
C SER A 95 1.59 -10.68 -11.85
N ARG A 96 1.25 -10.49 -13.13
CA ARG A 96 0.62 -9.26 -13.63
C ARG A 96 -0.85 -9.11 -13.22
N SER A 97 -1.53 -10.21 -12.87
CA SER A 97 -2.96 -10.21 -12.55
C SER A 97 -3.27 -10.14 -11.06
N ALA A 98 -2.26 -10.34 -10.19
CA ALA A 98 -2.47 -10.48 -8.75
C ALA A 98 -2.50 -9.15 -7.97
N GLY A 99 -2.10 -8.04 -8.59
CA GLY A 99 -2.06 -6.73 -7.93
C GLY A 99 -3.44 -6.12 -7.76
N VAL A 100 -3.78 -5.68 -6.55
CA VAL A 100 -5.00 -4.90 -6.29
C VAL A 100 -4.84 -3.52 -6.91
N LYS A 101 -5.84 -3.08 -7.68
CA LYS A 101 -5.87 -1.80 -8.41
C LYS A 101 -6.95 -0.85 -7.92
N SER A 102 -7.85 -1.32 -7.07
CA SER A 102 -8.89 -0.53 -6.40
C SER A 102 -8.42 -0.13 -5.01
N VAL A 103 -8.94 0.99 -4.54
CA VAL A 103 -8.80 1.44 -3.15
C VAL A 103 -10.08 1.10 -2.44
N LEU A 104 -9.99 0.56 -1.22
CA LEU A 104 -11.15 0.32 -0.37
C LEU A 104 -11.83 1.65 -0.07
N SER A 105 -13.08 1.83 -0.55
CA SER A 105 -13.88 3.04 -0.30
C SER A 105 -15.06 2.71 0.59
N ALA A 106 -15.48 3.67 1.41
CA ALA A 106 -16.63 3.51 2.32
C ALA A 106 -17.97 3.30 1.59
N GLY A 107 -18.02 3.45 0.25
CA GLY A 107 -19.21 3.22 -0.57
C GLY A 107 -19.32 1.82 -1.17
N ASP A 108 -18.39 0.90 -0.87
CA ASP A 108 -18.40 -0.46 -1.43
C ASP A 108 -19.29 -1.43 -0.64
N GLU A 109 -19.82 -1.01 0.51
CA GLU A 109 -20.83 -1.76 1.28
C GLU A 109 -22.18 -1.03 1.31
N GLU A 110 -23.18 -1.71 0.74
CA GLU A 110 -24.62 -1.50 0.85
C GLU A 110 -25.28 -0.34 0.07
N SER A 111 -25.83 -0.72 -1.10
CA SER A 111 -27.21 -0.38 -1.40
C SER A 111 -28.12 -0.98 -0.31
N PHE A 112 -28.23 -0.30 0.83
CA PHE A 112 -29.26 -0.60 1.83
C PHE A 112 -30.60 -0.18 1.22
N THR A 113 -31.22 -1.08 0.46
CA THR A 113 -32.61 -0.92 0.04
C THR A 113 -33.46 -1.15 1.27
N TRP A 114 -33.76 -0.07 1.97
CA TRP A 114 -34.79 -0.03 2.97
C TRP A 114 -36.12 -0.47 2.33
N GLU A 115 -36.55 -1.70 2.60
CA GLU A 115 -37.93 -2.11 2.34
C GLU A 115 -38.81 -1.60 3.48
N ARG A 116 -39.67 -0.62 3.17
CA ARG A 116 -40.73 -0.15 4.06
C ARG A 116 -41.58 -1.33 4.55
N PRO A 117 -41.69 -1.60 5.87
CA PRO A 117 -42.73 -2.48 6.38
C PRO A 117 -44.09 -1.85 6.04
N GLY A 118 -44.84 -2.48 5.14
CA GLY A 118 -46.20 -2.07 4.76
C GLY A 118 -46.35 -1.36 3.40
N GLY A 119 -45.31 -1.29 2.56
CA GLY A 119 -45.49 -0.89 1.16
C GLY A 119 -46.15 -1.99 0.32
N PRO A 120 -47.01 -1.68 -0.67
CA PRO A 120 -47.62 -2.70 -1.52
C PRO A 120 -46.52 -3.51 -2.21
N SER A 121 -46.61 -4.84 -2.10
CA SER A 121 -45.69 -5.81 -2.70
C SER A 121 -45.51 -5.50 -4.19
N ALA A 122 -44.35 -4.94 -4.55
CA ALA A 122 -43.96 -4.84 -5.95
C ALA A 122 -43.57 -6.25 -6.41
N ALA A 123 -44.31 -6.77 -7.40
CA ALA A 123 -44.10 -8.09 -7.98
C ALA A 123 -42.64 -8.26 -8.45
N PRO A 124 -42.07 -9.48 -8.35
CA PRO A 124 -40.69 -9.72 -8.75
C PRO A 124 -40.50 -9.51 -10.25
N PRO A 125 -39.31 -9.05 -10.70
CA PRO A 125 -39.02 -8.91 -12.12
C PRO A 125 -39.00 -10.29 -12.78
N VAL A 126 -39.80 -10.43 -13.84
CA VAL A 126 -39.79 -11.60 -14.72
C VAL A 126 -38.40 -11.72 -15.33
N LEU A 127 -37.69 -12.80 -14.98
CA LEU A 127 -36.45 -13.22 -15.63
C LEU A 127 -36.76 -13.55 -17.10
N ALA A 128 -36.53 -12.59 -17.98
CA ALA A 128 -36.52 -12.82 -19.42
C ALA A 128 -35.15 -13.38 -19.83
N GLY A 129 -35.13 -14.67 -20.16
CA GLY A 129 -34.35 -15.17 -21.30
C GLY A 129 -32.89 -15.51 -21.03
N ALA A 130 -32.67 -16.75 -20.62
CA ALA A 130 -31.49 -17.50 -21.04
C ALA A 130 -31.46 -17.61 -22.57
N ALA A 131 -30.36 -17.21 -23.20
CA ALA A 131 -30.01 -17.62 -24.55
C ALA A 131 -28.49 -17.76 -24.66
N ARG A 132 -28.08 -19.04 -24.66
CA ARG A 132 -26.96 -19.70 -25.36
C ARG A 132 -25.65 -18.94 -25.57
#